data_AF-D7CBL7-F1
#
_entry.id   AF-D7CBL7-F1
#
_cell.length_a   1.000
_cell.length_b   1.000
_cell.length_c   1.000
_cell.angle_alpha   90.00
_cell.angle_beta   90.00
_cell.angle_gamma   90.00
#
_symmetry.space_group_name_H-M   'P 1'
#
loop_
_entity.id
_entity.type
_entity.pdbx_description
1 polymer ?
#
loop_
_entity_poly.entity_id
_entity_poly.type
_entity_poly.pdbx_seq_one_letter_code
_entity_poly.pdbx_strand_id
1 'polypeptide(L)'
;MAHPVTVPLEAGHPIVLRAVLDGPSLCLSYDTGDGAHSLPLTLDATVLSDEHADEFHDGQLRVLGFTGAMLGLWVQDLDGAGVHADFAYATYEEWADGTVLR
;
A
#
# COMPACT_ATOMS: atom_id res chain seq x y z
N MET A 1 8.27 -10.85 -15.41
CA MET A 1 6.94 -10.42 -15.91
C MET A 1 5.95 -10.63 -14.79
N ALA A 2 5.45 -9.57 -14.15
CA ALA A 2 4.36 -9.70 -13.19
C ALA A 2 3.05 -9.80 -13.97
N HIS A 3 2.34 -10.92 -13.83
CA HIS A 3 0.98 -11.06 -14.35
C HIS A 3 0.00 -10.35 -13.39
N PRO A 4 -0.96 -9.58 -13.92
CA PRO A 4 -1.81 -8.74 -13.10
C PRO A 4 -2.78 -9.64 -12.32
N VAL A 5 -2.69 -9.61 -10.99
CA VAL A 5 -3.82 -10.02 -10.17
C VAL A 5 -4.99 -9.16 -10.61
N THR A 6 -6.02 -9.79 -11.18
CA THR A 6 -7.24 -9.12 -11.61
C THR A 6 -8.35 -9.53 -10.65
N VAL A 7 -8.89 -8.56 -9.93
CA VAL A 7 -10.04 -8.74 -9.04
C VAL A 7 -11.26 -8.18 -9.78
N PRO A 8 -12.30 -8.99 -10.08
CA PRO A 8 -13.52 -8.46 -10.66
C PRO A 8 -14.23 -7.57 -9.62
N LEU A 9 -14.45 -6.31 -9.95
CA LEU A 9 -15.15 -5.35 -9.10
C LEU A 9 -16.52 -5.05 -9.68
N GLU A 10 -17.55 -5.11 -8.86
CA GLU A 10 -18.89 -4.68 -9.25
C GLU A 10 -19.01 -3.16 -9.11
N ALA A 11 -19.50 -2.50 -10.15
CA ALA A 11 -19.71 -1.06 -10.13
C ALA A 11 -20.69 -0.67 -9.01
N GLY A 12 -20.36 0.40 -8.28
CA GLY A 12 -21.20 0.94 -7.20
C GLY A 12 -21.11 0.19 -5.86
N HIS A 13 -20.28 -0.86 -5.76
CA HIS A 13 -20.06 -1.56 -4.49
C HIS A 13 -18.77 -1.08 -3.82
N PRO A 14 -18.79 -0.81 -2.51
CA PRO A 14 -17.59 -0.42 -1.78
C PRO A 14 -16.61 -1.59 -1.68
N ILE A 15 -15.33 -1.27 -1.60
CA ILE A 15 -14.25 -2.24 -1.42
C ILE A 15 -13.48 -1.82 -0.17
N VAL A 16 -13.20 -2.78 0.71
CA VAL A 16 -12.30 -2.55 1.85
C VAL A 16 -10.90 -2.93 1.41
N LEU A 17 -9.93 -2.03 1.63
CA LEU A 17 -8.52 -2.29 1.37
C LEU A 17 -7.78 -2.33 2.72
N ARG A 18 -6.87 -3.30 2.88
CA ARG A 18 -6.04 -3.42 4.08
C ARG A 18 -4.58 -3.65 3.71
N ALA A 19 -3.71 -2.95 4.43
CA ALA A 19 -2.27 -3.15 4.43
C ALA A 19 -1.85 -3.57 5.84
N VAL A 20 -1.03 -4.61 5.94
CA VAL A 20 -0.40 -5.07 7.19
C VAL A 20 1.10 -4.94 7.04
N LEU A 21 1.70 -4.09 7.87
CA LEU A 21 3.13 -3.92 7.97
C LEU A 21 3.63 -4.64 9.23
N ASP A 22 4.49 -5.64 9.03
CA ASP A 22 5.14 -6.40 10.10
C ASP A 22 6.66 -6.39 9.86
N GLY A 23 7.33 -5.44 10.53
CA GLY A 23 8.74 -5.14 10.31
C GLY A 23 9.03 -4.86 8.82
N PRO A 24 9.88 -5.65 8.15
CA PRO A 24 10.20 -5.47 6.73
C PRO A 24 9.12 -6.01 5.78
N SER A 25 8.07 -6.67 6.28
CA SER A 25 7.07 -7.36 5.45
C SER A 25 5.80 -6.54 5.29
N LEU A 26 5.35 -6.34 4.06
CA LEU A 26 4.06 -5.72 3.72
C LEU A 26 3.14 -6.73 3.02
N CYS A 27 1.99 -7.01 3.63
CA CYS A 27 0.94 -7.85 3.07
C CYS A 27 -0.31 -7.01 2.76
N LEU A 28 -0.97 -7.31 1.64
CA LEU A 28 -2.16 -6.60 1.17
C LEU A 28 -3.35 -7.54 1.11
N SER A 29 -4.53 -7.06 1.51
CA SER A 29 -5.80 -7.77 1.34
C SER A 29 -6.92 -6.82 0.94
N TYR A 30 -8.00 -7.39 0.42
CA TYR A 30 -9.21 -6.65 0.04
C TYR A 30 -10.47 -7.43 0.45
N ASP A 31 -11.60 -6.73 0.56
CA ASP A 31 -12.93 -7.34 0.78
C ASP A 31 -13.94 -6.66 -0.15
N THR A 32 -14.64 -7.46 -0.96
CA THR A 32 -15.68 -7.00 -1.90
C THR A 32 -17.11 -7.20 -1.39
N GLY A 33 -17.27 -7.59 -0.12
CA GLY A 33 -18.54 -7.91 0.53
C GLY A 33 -18.76 -9.41 0.78
N ASP A 34 -17.84 -10.27 0.32
CA ASP A 34 -17.85 -11.73 0.50
C ASP A 34 -16.79 -12.23 1.50
N GLY A 35 -16.03 -11.30 2.11
CA GLY A 35 -15.00 -11.59 3.11
C GLY A 35 -13.61 -11.13 2.66
N ALA A 36 -12.67 -11.14 3.60
CA ALA A 36 -11.31 -10.69 3.34
C ALA A 36 -10.51 -11.71 2.51
N HIS A 37 -9.94 -11.25 1.40
CA HIS A 37 -9.07 -11.99 0.50
C HIS A 37 -7.65 -11.43 0.54
N SER A 38 -6.68 -12.24 0.97
CA SER A 38 -5.26 -11.87 0.95
C SER A 38 -4.68 -12.01 -0.46
N LEU A 39 -3.88 -11.03 -0.89
CA LEU A 39 -3.07 -11.18 -2.09
C LEU A 39 -1.96 -12.20 -1.81
N PRO A 40 -1.67 -13.13 -2.74
CA PRO A 40 -0.65 -14.16 -2.57
C PRO A 40 0.76 -13.60 -2.82
N LEU A 41 1.08 -12.46 -2.20
CA LEU A 41 2.35 -11.77 -2.31
C LEU A 41 2.68 -11.06 -1.00
N THR A 42 3.95 -11.12 -0.62
CA THR A 42 4.53 -10.31 0.47
C THR A 42 5.56 -9.38 -0.15
N LEU A 43 5.41 -8.09 0.08
CA LEU A 43 6.31 -7.05 -0.41
C LEU A 43 7.39 -6.75 0.62
N ASP A 44 8.59 -6.40 0.14
CA ASP A 44 9.65 -5.85 0.97
C ASP A 44 9.37 -4.36 1.21
N ALA A 45 9.04 -4.02 2.46
CA ALA A 45 8.73 -2.66 2.87
C ALA A 45 9.99 -1.80 3.10
N THR A 46 11.19 -2.40 3.16
CA THR A 46 12.43 -1.66 3.39
C THR A 46 12.78 -0.73 2.22
N VAL A 47 12.20 -0.98 1.04
CA VAL A 47 12.33 -0.10 -0.12
C VAL A 47 11.68 1.28 0.07
N LEU A 48 10.87 1.44 1.12
CA LEU A 48 10.22 2.70 1.48
C LEU A 48 11.02 3.50 2.55
N SER A 49 12.25 3.08 2.87
CA SER A 49 13.10 3.77 3.84
C SER A 49 13.86 4.94 3.22
N ASP A 50 14.35 5.85 4.07
CA ASP A 50 15.20 6.96 3.64
C ASP A 50 16.49 6.44 2.98
N GLU A 51 17.10 5.37 3.51
CA GLU A 51 18.32 4.78 2.95
C GLU A 51 18.10 4.19 1.55
N HIS A 52 16.88 3.71 1.27
CA HIS A 52 16.55 3.22 -0.07
C HIS A 52 16.24 4.36 -1.05
N ALA A 53 15.81 5.51 -0.55
CA ALA A 53 15.54 6.71 -1.34
C ALA A 53 16.81 7.54 -1.64
N ASP A 54 17.94 7.22 -1.01
CA ASP A 54 19.23 7.87 -1.29
C ASP A 54 19.72 7.57 -2.72
N GLU A 55 20.10 8.61 -3.46
CA GLU A 55 20.66 8.46 -4.80
C GLU A 55 22.15 8.81 -4.83
N PHE A 56 22.95 7.90 -5.36
CA PHE A 56 24.39 8.08 -5.55
C PHE A 56 24.74 8.26 -7.03
N HIS A 57 25.57 9.26 -7.34
CA HIS A 57 26.15 9.48 -8.65
C HIS A 57 27.67 9.58 -8.53
N ASP A 58 28.41 8.75 -9.27
CA ASP A 58 29.88 8.63 -9.20
C ASP A 58 30.41 8.42 -7.77
N GLY A 59 29.70 7.61 -6.98
CA GLY A 59 30.06 7.31 -5.58
C GLY A 59 29.79 8.46 -4.59
N GLN A 60 29.17 9.54 -5.03
CA GLN A 60 28.77 10.67 -4.19
C GLN A 60 27.26 10.74 -4.03
N LEU A 61 26.80 10.98 -2.81
CA LEU A 61 25.40 11.19 -2.48
C LEU A 61 24.88 12.48 -3.14
N ARG A 62 23.71 12.40 -3.80
CA ARG A 62 23.08 13.51 -4.54
C ARG A 62 21.68 13.83 -4.06
N VAL A 63 20.90 12.81 -3.75
CA VAL A 63 19.56 12.93 -3.18
C VAL A 63 19.56 12.20 -1.85
N LEU A 64 18.99 12.85 -0.85
CA LEU A 64 18.78 12.27 0.47
C LEU A 64 17.31 11.88 0.61
N GLY A 65 17.04 10.67 1.10
CA GLY A 65 15.79 10.39 1.77
C GLY A 65 15.73 11.14 3.10
N PHE A 66 14.59 11.75 3.44
CA PHE A 66 14.44 12.48 4.71
C PHE A 66 13.00 12.52 5.24
N THR A 67 12.12 11.68 4.71
CA THR A 67 10.69 11.70 5.06
C THR A 67 10.27 10.45 5.80
N GLY A 68 10.65 9.27 5.30
CA GLY A 68 10.06 8.00 5.67
C GLY A 68 8.77 7.65 4.93
N ALA A 69 8.30 6.43 5.19
CA ALA A 69 7.12 5.85 4.57
C ALA A 69 5.82 6.53 5.01
N MET A 70 4.86 6.67 4.09
CA MET A 70 3.51 7.17 4.36
C MET A 70 2.46 6.16 3.90
N LEU A 71 1.39 6.02 4.67
CA LEU A 71 0.17 5.31 4.27
C LEU A 71 -0.93 6.32 4.01
N GLY A 72 -1.59 6.22 2.85
CA GLY A 72 -2.61 7.19 2.45
C GLY A 72 -3.58 6.65 1.43
N LEU A 73 -4.63 7.44 1.20
CA LEU A 73 -5.65 7.21 0.20
C LEU A 73 -5.41 8.19 -0.96
N TRP A 74 -5.47 7.69 -2.19
CA TRP A 74 -5.16 8.49 -3.38
C TRP A 74 -6.07 8.11 -4.54
N VAL A 75 -6.44 9.09 -5.35
CA VAL A 75 -7.13 8.91 -6.63
C VAL A 75 -6.36 9.66 -7.70
N GLN A 76 -6.20 9.04 -8.86
CA GLN A 76 -5.56 9.66 -10.00
C GLN A 76 -6.44 9.49 -11.23
N ASP A 77 -6.84 10.61 -11.80
CA ASP A 77 -7.49 10.70 -13.10
C ASP A 77 -6.44 11.16 -14.13
N LEU A 78 -6.06 10.26 -15.04
CA LEU A 78 -5.02 10.52 -16.05
C LEU A 78 -5.58 11.08 -17.36
N ASP A 79 -6.87 10.88 -17.65
CA ASP A 79 -7.51 11.38 -18.88
C ASP A 79 -8.26 12.70 -18.67
N GLY A 80 -8.44 13.11 -17.41
CA GLY A 80 -9.06 14.36 -17.02
C GLY A 80 -10.58 14.36 -17.15
N ALA A 81 -11.22 13.18 -17.14
CA ALA A 81 -12.68 13.03 -17.16
C ALA A 81 -13.38 13.61 -15.92
N GLY A 82 -12.63 14.00 -14.88
CA GLY A 82 -13.16 14.52 -13.62
C GLY A 82 -13.68 13.42 -12.71
N VAL A 83 -13.12 12.21 -12.79
CA VAL A 83 -13.54 11.11 -11.92
C VAL A 83 -13.04 11.32 -10.49
N HIS A 84 -13.81 10.86 -9.52
CA HIS A 84 -13.49 10.93 -8.09
C HIS A 84 -13.63 9.54 -7.47
N ALA A 85 -12.98 9.36 -6.32
CA ALA A 85 -13.16 8.19 -5.45
C ALA A 85 -13.67 8.68 -4.10
N ASP A 86 -14.72 8.04 -3.61
CA ASP A 86 -15.28 8.31 -2.29
C ASP A 86 -14.70 7.33 -1.27
N PHE A 87 -14.00 7.87 -0.28
CA PHE A 87 -13.45 7.08 0.83
C PHE A 87 -14.32 7.27 2.07
N ALA A 88 -15.07 6.22 2.43
CA ALA A 88 -16.00 6.28 3.56
C ALA A 88 -15.29 6.38 4.92
N TYR A 89 -14.15 5.71 5.08
CA TYR A 89 -13.36 5.70 6.31
C TYR A 89 -11.89 5.32 6.03
N ALA A 90 -11.03 5.68 6.98
CA ALA A 90 -9.65 5.20 7.06
C ALA A 90 -9.36 4.87 8.52
N THR A 91 -8.83 3.67 8.77
CA THR A 91 -8.47 3.20 10.11
C THR A 91 -6.99 2.88 10.14
N TYR A 92 -6.30 3.37 11.17
CA TYR A 92 -4.91 3.02 11.46
C TYR A 92 -4.86 2.39 12.85
N GLU A 93 -4.32 1.18 12.92
CA GLU A 93 -4.21 0.39 14.15
C GLU A 93 -2.76 -0.07 14.29
N GLU A 94 -2.16 0.21 15.43
CA GLU A 94 -0.85 -0.34 15.83
C GLU A 94 -1.08 -1.43 16.86
N TRP A 95 -0.21 -2.44 16.86
CA TRP A 95 -0.19 -3.47 17.90
C TRP A 95 1.22 -3.57 18.49
N ALA A 96 1.29 -3.68 19.81
CA ALA A 96 2.54 -3.89 20.50
C ALA A 96 3.12 -5.27 20.17
N ASP A 97 4.45 -5.33 20.10
CA ASP A 97 5.22 -6.57 19.88
C ASP A 97 4.67 -7.72 20.74
N GLY A 98 4.36 -8.83 20.05
CA GLY A 98 3.81 -10.05 20.67
C GLY A 98 2.30 -10.22 20.55
N THR A 99 1.56 -9.23 20.04
CA THR A 99 0.13 -9.37 19.72
C THR A 99 -0.04 -9.70 18.23
N VAL A 100 0.01 -10.98 17.87
CA VAL A 100 -0.30 -11.42 16.50
C VAL A 100 -1.82 -11.36 16.30
N LEU A 101 -2.28 -10.63 15.28
CA LEU A 101 -3.65 -10.74 14.79
C LEU A 101 -3.87 -12.17 14.27
N ARG A 102 -4.85 -12.87 14.86
CA ARG A 102 -5.39 -14.13 14.34
C ARG A 102 -6.32 -13.88 13.17
#